data_AF-A0A329ZU79-F1
#
_entry.id   AF-A0A329ZU79-F1
#
_cell.length_a   1.000
_cell.length_b   1.000
_cell.length_c   1.000
_cell.angle_alpha   90.00
_cell.angle_beta   90.00
_cell.angle_gamma   90.00
#
_symmetry.space_group_name_H-M   'P 1'
#
loop_
_entity.id
_entity.type
_entity.pdbx_description
1 polymer ?
#
loop_
_entity_poly.entity_id
_entity_poly.type
_entity_poly.pdbx_seq_one_letter_code
_entity_poly.pdbx_strand_id
1 'polypeptide(L)' 'MKKQESFEEKVLCIENILKHLSKEDISLEESLRVYKEGAQKIKEAQEILHQAEIAFEEINMDRM' A
#
# COMPACT_ATOMS: atom_id res chain seq x y z
N MET A 1 8.90 -15.13 12.13
CA MET A 1 9.08 -13.73 11.70
C MET A 1 8.05 -13.45 10.61
N LYS A 2 7.20 -12.43 10.73
CA LYS A 2 6.29 -12.04 9.64
C LYS A 2 7.12 -11.36 8.55
N LYS A 3 7.09 -11.89 7.33
CA LYS A 3 7.73 -11.28 6.16
C LYS A 3 7.06 -9.92 5.93
N GLN A 4 7.85 -8.86 5.85
CA GLN A 4 7.35 -7.53 5.49
C GLN A 4 6.92 -7.60 4.02
N GLU A 5 5.68 -7.22 3.72
CA GLU A 5 5.17 -7.21 2.35
C GLU A 5 5.94 -6.19 1.52
N SER A 6 6.33 -6.60 0.31
CA SER A 6 6.90 -5.75 -0.73
C SER A 6 5.90 -4.71 -1.24
N PHE A 7 6.41 -3.70 -1.94
CA PHE A 7 5.58 -2.68 -2.57
C PHE A 7 4.56 -3.31 -3.54
N GLU A 8 5.02 -4.25 -4.37
CA GLU A 8 4.21 -4.97 -5.36
C GLU A 8 3.11 -5.80 -4.69
N GLU A 9 3.43 -6.50 -3.60
CA GLU A 9 2.44 -7.25 -2.82
C GLU A 9 1.37 -6.32 -2.23
N LYS A 10 1.75 -5.12 -1.78
CA LYS A 10 0.80 -4.11 -1.27
C LYS A 10 -0.09 -3.55 -2.38
N VAL A 11 0.46 -3.26 -3.56
CA VAL A 11 -0.31 -2.80 -4.72
C VAL A 11 -1.33 -3.87 -5.14
N LEU A 12 -0.92 -5.13 -5.22
CA LEU A 12 -1.84 -6.24 -5.53
C LEU A 12 -2.96 -6.38 -4.49
N CYS A 13 -2.63 -6.18 -3.21
CA CYS A 13 -3.61 -6.18 -2.13
C CYS A 13 -4.63 -5.04 -2.29
N ILE A 14 -4.17 -3.82 -2.61
CA ILE A 14 -5.04 -2.66 -2.88
C ILE A 14 -5.96 -2.91 -4.07
N GLU A 15 -5.45 -3.49 -5.16
CA GLU A 15 -6.29 -3.86 -6.32
C GLU A 15 -7.38 -4.87 -5.95
N ASN A 16 -7.05 -5.86 -5.12
CA ASN A 16 -8.01 -6.85 -4.66
C ASN A 16 -9.09 -6.24 -3.75
N ILE A 17 -8.69 -5.29 -2.89
CA ILE A 17 -9.60 -4.51 -2.03
C ILE A 17 -10.58 -3.70 -2.90
N LEU A 18 -10.08 -3.02 -3.93
CA LEU A 18 -10.92 -2.26 -4.87
C LEU A 18 -11.90 -3.17 -5.63
N LYS A 19 -11.44 -4.34 -6.11
CA LYS A 19 -12.32 -5.35 -6.71
C LYS A 19 -13.39 -5.84 -5.74
N HIS A 20 -13.06 -5.97 -4.45
CA HIS A 20 -14.00 -6.39 -3.43
C HIS A 20 -15.07 -5.32 -3.14
N LEU A 21 -14.66 -4.05 -3.03
CA LEU A 21 -15.57 -2.91 -2.86
C LEU A 21 -16.51 -2.71 -4.06
N SER A 22 -16.11 -3.19 -5.24
CA SER A 22 -16.91 -3.09 -6.48
C SER A 22 -17.99 -4.17 -6.60
N LYS A 23 -18.04 -5.14 -5.68
CA LYS A 23 -19.08 -6.19 -5.69
C LYS A 23 -20.42 -5.61 -5.24
N GLU A 24 -21.48 -5.96 -5.96
CA GLU A 24 -22.84 -5.53 -5.66
C GLU A 24 -23.39 -6.07 -4.31
N ASP A 25 -22.77 -7.12 -3.76
CA ASP A 25 -23.25 -7.87 -2.59
C ASP A 25 -22.39 -7.65 -1.33
N ILE A 26 -21.78 -6.47 -1.19
CA ILE A 26 -20.98 -6.11 -0.01
C ILE A 26 -21.83 -5.41 1.05
N SER A 27 -21.74 -5.86 2.31
CA SER A 27 -22.41 -5.19 3.41
C SER A 27 -21.70 -3.88 3.78
N LEU A 28 -22.42 -2.96 4.43
CA LEU A 28 -21.84 -1.68 4.87
C LEU A 28 -20.70 -1.86 5.90
N GLU A 29 -20.82 -2.85 6.78
CA GLU A 29 -19.79 -3.16 7.76
C GLU A 29 -18.52 -3.68 7.08
N GLU A 30 -18.69 -4.58 6.11
CA GLU A 30 -17.60 -5.14 5.33
C GLU A 30 -16.92 -4.07 4.47
N SER A 31 -17.70 -3.19 3.83
CA SER A 31 -17.14 -2.10 3.00
C SER A 31 -16.31 -1.12 3.83
N LEU A 32 -16.75 -0.78 5.05
CA LEU A 32 -15.97 0.04 5.99
C LEU A 32 -14.69 -0.65 6.45
N ARG A 33 -14.72 -1.97 6.70
CA ARG A 33 -13.54 -2.75 7.09
C ARG A 33 -12.51 -2.78 5.97
N VAL A 34 -12.95 -3.16 4.77
CA VAL A 34 -12.11 -3.31 3.57
C VAL A 34 -11.54 -1.95 3.14
N TYR A 35 -12.31 -0.87 3.27
CA TYR A 35 -11.82 0.49 3.02
C TYR A 35 -10.68 0.88 3.98
N LYS A 36 -10.86 0.66 5.30
CA LYS A 36 -9.81 0.98 6.29
C LYS A 36 -8.53 0.20 6.04
N GLU A 37 -8.66 -1.07 5.68
CA GLU A 37 -7.52 -1.91 5.31
C GLU A 37 -6.82 -1.36 4.07
N GLY A 38 -7.57 -1.00 3.03
CA GLY A 38 -7.04 -0.40 1.80
C GLY A 38 -6.30 0.91 2.05
N ALA A 39 -6.89 1.81 2.83
CA ALA A 39 -6.29 3.08 3.20
C ALA A 39 -4.96 2.88 3.94
N GLN A 40 -4.89 1.91 4.85
CA GLN A 40 -3.66 1.56 5.55
C GLN A 40 -2.59 1.00 4.60
N LYS A 41 -2.96 0.09 3.69
CA LYS A 41 -2.04 -0.46 2.68
C LYS A 41 -1.50 0.60 1.73
N ILE A 42 -2.33 1.56 1.31
CA ILE A 42 -1.91 2.71 0.50
C ILE A 42 -0.86 3.53 1.24
N LYS A 43 -1.10 3.85 2.51
CA LYS A 43 -0.15 4.60 3.33
C LYS A 43 1.19 3.87 3.44
N GLU A 44 1.17 2.57 3.68
CA GLU A 44 2.39 1.76 3.76
C GLU A 44 3.14 1.70 2.43
N ALA A 45 2.44 1.63 1.30
CA ALA A 45 3.07 1.67 -0.02
C ALA A 45 3.71 3.04 -0.32
N GLN A 46 3.05 4.14 0.08
CA GLN A 46 3.61 5.49 -0.03
C GLN A 46 4.87 5.67 0.82
N GLU A 47 4.89 5.11 2.03
CA GLU A 47 6.07 5.12 2.90
C GLU A 47 7.26 4.44 2.21
N ILE A 48 7.04 3.28 1.57
CA ILE A 48 8.11 2.56 0.84
C ILE A 48 8.68 3.43 -0.29
N LEU A 49 7.81 4.10 -1.06
CA LEU A 49 8.25 4.98 -2.14
C LEU A 49 9.04 6.18 -1.61
N HIS A 50 8.59 6.78 -0.51
CA HIS A 50 9.27 7.91 0.11
C HIS A 50 10.66 7.52 0.64
N GLN A 51 10.79 6.35 1.27
CA GLN A 51 12.09 5.84 1.71
C GLN A 51 13.03 5.56 0.53
N ALA A 52 12.50 5.07 -0.60
CA ALA A 52 13.29 4.87 -1.81
C ALA A 52 13.77 6.19 -2.43
N GLU A 53 12.93 7.23 -2.39
CA GLU A 53 13.27 8.59 -2.82
C GLU A 53 14.39 9.19 -1.96
N ILE A 54 14.26 9.13 -0.62
CA ILE A 54 15.31 9.58 0.30
C ILE A 54 16.64 8.87 0.01
N ALA A 55 16.62 7.54 -0.08
CA ALA A 55 17.83 6.76 -0.35
C ALA A 55 18.47 7.15 -1.69
N PHE A 56 17.67 7.47 -2.71
CA PHE A 56 18.16 7.94 -3.99
C PHE A 56 18.79 9.35 -3.90
N GLU A 57 18.17 10.26 -3.16
CA GLU A 57 18.70 11.60 -2.91
C GLU A 57 20.02 11.56 -2.14
N GLU A 58 20.13 10.72 -1.11
CA GLU A 58 21.37 10.50 -0.34
C GLU A 58 22.50 10.00 -1.25
N ILE A 59 22.24 8.99 -2.09
CA ILE A 59 23.22 8.46 -3.05
C ILE A 59 23.68 9.53 -4.05
N ASN A 60 22.79 10.44 -4.47
CA ASN A 60 23.14 11.52 -5.38
C ASN A 60 23.93 12.64 -4.70
N MET A 61 23.60 12.99 -3.45
CA MET A 61 24.36 13.97 -2.66
C MET A 61 25.77 13.47 -2.36
N ASP A 62 25.94 12.20 -2.00
CA ASP A 62 27.27 11.60 -1.76
C ASP A 62 28.17 11.54 -3.00
N ARG A 63 27.58 11.70 -4.20
CA ARG A 63 28.30 11.71 -5.49
C ARG A 63 28.67 13.11 -5.98
N MET A 64 28.23 14.17 -5.31
CA MET A 64 28.58 15.58 -5.59
C MET A 64 29.74 16.05 -4.72
#